data_AF-A0A2V1AVJ9-F1
#
_entry.id   AF-A0A2V1AVJ9-F1
#
_cell.length_a   1.000
_cell.length_b   1.000
_cell.length_c   1.000
_cell.angle_alpha   90.00
_cell.angle_beta   90.00
_cell.angle_gamma   90.00
#
_symmetry.space_group_name_H-M   'P 1'
#
loop_
_entity.id
_entity.type
_entity.pdbx_description
1 polymer ?
#
loop_
_entity_poly.entity_id
_entity_poly.type
_entity_poly.pdbx_seq_one_letter_code
_entity_poly.pdbx_strand_id
1 'polypeptide(L)'
;MLVSFRRYATEAGKRQVNHTHFDLHAWPKSRRPSPHDIFDMDPSEASYKTRKEFDNKLKSTYKKLVKMYHPDLSVSHDIVEGSTALSASKKRARFDEIQKAYELLKDPRKRIAYKKYEHTTWEDYKPGKTSSFEAYRMANAHRRQYSYENDPKFWHAATWEDYYHMKWGRSPPTAEELEKNKWKILYRVLGVASVVVVLQIMLAIERTDEFNRQTRLMNLRADADLRDSYNNFEEGRSQFQRLRRFLLYRRSGLAGRDDEGSKQEENEILTRFAQSKVDQFK
;
A
#
# COMPACT_ATOMS: atom_id res chain seq x y z
N MET A 1 -17.57 39.62 -74.54
CA MET A 1 -16.57 40.04 -73.52
C MET A 1 -16.51 38.98 -72.44
N LEU A 2 -15.46 38.14 -72.45
CA LEU A 2 -15.22 37.13 -71.41
C LEU A 2 -14.54 37.82 -70.23
N VAL A 3 -15.27 37.99 -69.13
CA VAL A 3 -14.74 38.57 -67.89
C VAL A 3 -13.88 37.51 -67.20
N SER A 4 -12.56 37.66 -67.34
CA SER A 4 -11.57 36.88 -66.61
C SER A 4 -11.57 37.34 -65.15
N PHE A 5 -12.18 36.55 -64.27
CA PHE A 5 -12.05 36.73 -62.83
C PHE A 5 -10.64 36.32 -62.40
N ARG A 6 -9.75 37.30 -62.26
CA ARG A 6 -8.47 37.12 -61.57
C ARG A 6 -8.76 36.78 -60.12
N ARG A 7 -8.53 35.52 -59.74
CA ARG A 7 -8.47 35.11 -58.34
C ARG A 7 -7.18 35.65 -57.74
N TYR A 8 -7.29 36.67 -56.89
CA TYR A 8 -6.17 37.16 -56.09
C TYR A 8 -5.84 36.13 -55.00
N ALA A 9 -4.54 35.88 -54.81
CA ALA A 9 -4.01 35.00 -53.77
C ALA A 9 -4.03 35.72 -52.40
N THR A 10 -5.22 35.99 -51.87
CA THR A 10 -5.40 36.67 -50.57
C THR A 10 -6.42 35.95 -49.71
N GLU A 11 -6.13 34.70 -49.38
CA GLU A 11 -6.44 34.07 -48.09
C GLU A 11 -5.82 32.67 -48.15
N ALA A 12 -4.60 32.54 -47.63
CA ALA A 12 -4.13 31.21 -47.25
C ALA A 12 -5.00 30.79 -46.07
N GLY A 13 -6.12 30.11 -46.35
CA GLY A 13 -7.01 29.58 -45.32
C GLY A 13 -6.19 28.85 -44.27
N LYS A 14 -6.45 29.13 -42.99
CA LYS A 14 -5.71 28.52 -41.89
C LYS A 14 -5.66 27.01 -42.07
N ARG A 15 -4.45 26.45 -42.01
CA ARG A 15 -4.24 25.02 -42.16
C ARG A 15 -5.05 24.30 -41.08
N GLN A 16 -5.94 23.39 -41.46
CA GLN A 16 -6.65 22.56 -40.49
C GLN A 16 -5.73 21.42 -40.03
N VAL A 17 -5.61 21.23 -38.73
CA VAL A 17 -4.72 20.22 -38.13
C VAL A 17 -5.48 19.39 -37.11
N ASN A 18 -5.36 18.08 -37.25
CA ASN A 18 -5.98 17.10 -36.37
C ASN A 18 -4.93 16.42 -35.50
N HIS A 19 -5.36 15.80 -34.40
CA HIS A 19 -4.47 15.04 -33.52
C HIS A 19 -3.76 13.89 -34.27
N THR A 20 -4.44 13.26 -35.23
CA THR A 20 -3.87 12.20 -36.08
C THR A 20 -2.69 12.67 -36.93
N HIS A 21 -2.64 13.95 -37.32
CA HIS A 21 -1.53 14.50 -38.11
C HIS A 21 -0.19 14.48 -37.34
N PHE A 22 -0.22 14.43 -36.01
CA PHE A 22 0.97 14.38 -35.16
C PHE A 22 1.17 13.02 -34.48
N ASP A 23 0.45 11.97 -34.90
CA ASP A 23 0.34 10.69 -34.18
C ASP A 23 0.04 10.92 -32.68
N LEU A 24 -1.00 11.72 -32.41
CA LEU A 24 -1.54 11.97 -31.09
C LEU A 24 -2.91 11.28 -30.97
N HIS A 25 -3.21 10.78 -29.77
CA HIS A 25 -4.54 10.30 -29.40
C HIS A 25 -5.56 11.45 -29.41
N ALA A 26 -6.84 11.12 -29.49
CA ALA A 26 -7.91 12.10 -29.39
C ALA A 26 -7.95 12.74 -28.00
N TRP A 27 -8.29 14.04 -27.91
CA TRP A 27 -8.37 14.72 -26.62
C TRP A 27 -9.40 14.05 -25.69
N PRO A 28 -9.11 13.90 -24.38
CA PRO A 28 -10.03 13.27 -23.43
C PRO A 28 -11.36 14.03 -23.30
N LYS A 29 -12.47 13.27 -23.26
CA LYS A 29 -13.83 13.82 -23.16
C LYS A 29 -14.28 14.16 -21.73
N SER A 30 -13.47 13.81 -20.74
CA SER A 30 -13.76 14.08 -19.33
C SER A 30 -13.70 15.59 -19.05
N ARG A 31 -14.58 16.08 -18.15
CA ARG A 31 -14.63 17.51 -17.78
C ARG A 31 -13.31 17.99 -17.15
N ARG A 32 -12.60 17.08 -16.48
CA ARG A 32 -11.29 17.29 -15.86
C ARG A 32 -10.42 16.08 -16.20
N PRO A 33 -9.66 16.12 -17.30
CA PRO A 33 -8.83 14.98 -17.68
C PRO A 33 -7.67 14.80 -16.71
N SER A 34 -7.37 13.54 -16.37
CA SER A 34 -6.18 13.23 -15.59
C SER A 34 -4.93 13.59 -16.41
N PRO A 35 -3.82 14.03 -15.80
CA PRO A 35 -2.53 14.16 -16.46
C PRO A 35 -2.14 12.92 -17.25
N HIS A 36 -2.50 11.72 -16.75
CA HIS A 36 -2.28 10.45 -17.45
C HIS A 36 -3.14 10.33 -18.72
N ASP A 37 -4.41 10.74 -18.66
CA ASP A 37 -5.33 10.75 -19.80
C ASP A 37 -4.88 11.72 -20.89
N ILE A 38 -4.34 12.89 -20.52
CA ILE A 38 -3.86 13.92 -21.47
C ILE A 38 -2.69 13.42 -22.32
N PHE A 39 -1.89 12.49 -21.80
CA PHE A 39 -0.73 11.94 -22.51
C PHE A 39 -0.97 10.53 -23.06
N ASP A 40 -2.16 9.95 -22.85
CA ASP A 40 -2.47 8.55 -23.19
C ASP A 40 -1.41 7.58 -22.62
N MET A 41 -1.20 7.73 -21.31
CA MET A 41 -0.26 6.94 -20.53
C MET A 41 -1.01 6.19 -19.44
N ASP A 42 -0.60 4.94 -19.20
CA ASP A 42 -1.18 4.13 -18.14
C ASP A 42 -0.81 4.73 -16.76
N PRO A 43 -1.77 4.92 -15.84
CA PRO A 43 -1.48 5.31 -14.45
C PRO A 43 -0.60 4.29 -13.71
N SER A 44 -0.64 3.02 -14.14
CA SER A 44 0.18 1.95 -13.61
C SER A 44 1.59 1.97 -14.21
N GLU A 45 2.59 2.26 -13.38
CA GLU A 45 3.99 2.18 -13.78
C GLU A 45 4.41 0.76 -14.21
N ALA A 46 3.65 -0.27 -13.85
CA ALA A 46 3.91 -1.66 -14.21
C ALA A 46 3.74 -1.96 -15.71
N SER A 47 3.01 -1.12 -16.44
CA SER A 47 2.80 -1.27 -17.88
C SER A 47 4.04 -0.89 -18.72
N TYR A 48 5.07 -0.31 -18.09
CA TYR A 48 6.32 0.09 -18.73
C TYR A 48 7.47 -0.80 -18.27
N LYS A 49 8.34 -1.25 -19.20
CA LYS A 49 9.46 -2.13 -18.87
C LYS A 49 10.56 -1.40 -18.10
N THR A 50 10.71 -0.10 -18.34
CA THR A 50 11.76 0.71 -17.70
C THR A 50 11.29 2.14 -17.49
N ARG A 51 11.75 2.78 -16.42
CA ARG A 51 11.51 4.20 -16.16
C ARG A 51 11.85 5.11 -17.35
N LYS A 52 12.95 4.83 -18.03
CA LYS A 52 13.42 5.57 -19.21
C LYS A 52 12.42 5.53 -20.37
N GLU A 53 11.71 4.40 -20.53
CA GLU A 53 10.67 4.24 -21.54
C GLU A 53 9.49 5.19 -21.27
N PHE A 54 9.04 5.26 -20.02
CA PHE A 54 8.02 6.21 -19.58
C PHE A 54 8.44 7.65 -19.85
N ASP A 55 9.65 8.04 -19.44
CA ASP A 55 10.16 9.40 -19.61
C ASP A 55 10.28 9.80 -21.10
N ASN A 56 10.71 8.85 -21.94
CA ASN A 56 10.80 9.06 -23.38
C ASN A 56 9.42 9.21 -24.03
N LYS A 57 8.43 8.38 -23.65
CA LYS A 57 7.05 8.48 -24.13
C LYS A 57 6.44 9.82 -23.70
N LEU A 58 6.56 10.19 -22.42
CA LEU A 58 6.07 11.46 -21.90
C LEU A 58 6.69 12.67 -22.63
N LYS A 59 8.01 12.64 -22.85
CA LYS A 59 8.72 13.74 -23.52
C LYS A 59 8.35 13.84 -25.00
N SER A 60 8.15 12.71 -25.69
CA SER A 60 7.80 12.71 -27.11
C SER A 60 6.37 13.20 -27.34
N THR A 61 5.40 12.74 -26.53
CA THR A 61 4.01 13.20 -26.58
C THR A 61 3.88 14.68 -26.20
N TYR A 62 4.58 15.12 -25.15
CA TYR A 62 4.64 16.53 -24.76
C TYR A 62 5.14 17.43 -25.88
N LYS A 63 6.24 17.07 -26.56
CA LYS A 63 6.76 17.86 -27.69
C LYS A 63 5.75 17.99 -28.83
N LYS A 64 5.02 16.91 -29.13
CA LYS A 64 3.97 16.90 -30.17
C LYS A 64 2.79 17.80 -29.78
N LEU A 65 2.31 17.67 -28.54
CA LEU A 65 1.22 18.48 -28.00
C LEU A 65 1.56 19.97 -27.94
N VAL A 66 2.79 20.31 -27.51
CA VAL A 66 3.26 21.71 -27.50
C VAL A 66 3.29 22.28 -28.91
N LYS A 67 3.81 21.56 -29.91
CA LYS A 67 3.81 22.04 -31.30
C LYS A 67 2.41 22.37 -31.83
N MET A 68 1.41 21.63 -31.37
CA MET A 68 0.01 21.82 -31.77
C MET A 68 -0.66 22.96 -31.00
N TYR A 69 -0.47 23.03 -29.68
CA TYR A 69 -1.23 23.94 -28.81
C TYR A 69 -0.47 25.21 -28.39
N HIS A 70 0.78 25.40 -28.80
CA HIS A 70 1.56 26.59 -28.43
C HIS A 70 0.86 27.88 -28.91
N PRO A 71 0.74 28.92 -28.07
CA PRO A 71 0.02 30.15 -28.41
C PRO A 71 0.50 30.75 -29.74
N ASP A 72 1.81 30.88 -29.96
CA ASP A 72 2.36 31.45 -31.20
C ASP A 72 2.09 30.59 -32.46
N LEU A 73 2.17 29.27 -32.35
CA LEU A 73 1.97 28.37 -33.49
C LEU A 73 0.48 28.21 -33.81
N SER A 74 -0.37 28.22 -32.79
CA SER A 74 -1.82 28.02 -32.89
C SER A 74 -2.58 29.14 -33.62
N VAL A 75 -1.91 30.27 -33.88
CA VAL A 75 -2.44 31.36 -34.74
C VAL A 75 -2.41 30.97 -36.21
N SER A 76 -1.42 30.16 -36.62
CA SER A 76 -1.21 29.78 -38.02
C SER A 76 -2.08 28.60 -38.50
N HIS A 77 -2.69 27.87 -37.58
CA HIS A 77 -3.48 26.68 -37.90
C HIS A 77 -4.70 26.51 -36.99
N ASP A 78 -5.78 25.97 -37.55
CA ASP A 78 -6.99 25.65 -36.80
C ASP A 78 -7.02 24.18 -36.41
N ILE A 79 -7.22 23.95 -35.12
CA ILE A 79 -7.31 22.61 -34.55
C ILE A 79 -8.75 22.17 -34.71
N VAL A 80 -8.98 21.13 -35.51
CA VAL A 80 -10.31 20.59 -35.76
C VAL A 80 -10.51 19.35 -34.89
N GLU A 81 -11.62 19.34 -34.16
CA GLU A 81 -12.04 18.20 -33.35
C GLU A 81 -13.47 17.83 -33.77
N GLY A 82 -13.60 16.69 -34.48
CA GLY A 82 -14.85 16.33 -35.15
C GLY A 82 -15.18 17.30 -36.28
N SER A 83 -16.33 17.98 -36.19
CA SER A 83 -16.83 18.94 -37.20
C SER A 83 -16.57 20.41 -36.86
N THR A 84 -15.97 20.71 -35.71
CA THR A 84 -15.81 22.09 -35.21
C THR A 84 -14.36 22.47 -34.98
N ALA A 85 -13.98 23.69 -35.39
CA ALA A 85 -12.70 24.29 -35.07
C ALA A 85 -12.67 24.80 -33.61
N LEU A 86 -11.56 24.56 -32.92
CA LEU A 86 -11.39 24.97 -31.53
C LEU A 86 -11.21 26.50 -31.41
N SER A 87 -11.97 27.14 -30.51
CA SER A 87 -11.76 28.55 -30.17
C SER A 87 -10.39 28.80 -29.55
N ALA A 88 -9.81 29.98 -29.78
CA ALA A 88 -8.49 30.38 -29.26
C ALA A 88 -8.38 30.27 -27.74
N SER A 89 -9.46 30.59 -27.01
CA SER A 89 -9.50 30.45 -25.54
C SER A 89 -9.34 28.99 -25.10
N LYS A 90 -9.99 28.05 -25.80
CA LYS A 90 -9.86 26.61 -25.54
C LYS A 90 -8.47 26.10 -25.87
N LYS A 91 -7.86 26.57 -26.97
CA LYS A 91 -6.46 26.20 -27.32
C LYS A 91 -5.50 26.60 -26.20
N ARG A 92 -5.64 27.83 -25.66
CA ARG A 92 -4.82 28.33 -24.55
C ARG A 92 -5.02 27.53 -23.27
N ALA A 93 -6.27 27.21 -22.91
CA ALA A 93 -6.59 26.42 -21.74
C ALA A 93 -5.98 25.01 -21.81
N ARG A 94 -6.09 24.34 -22.96
CA ARG A 94 -5.46 23.02 -23.19
C ARG A 94 -3.94 23.09 -23.06
N PHE A 95 -3.30 24.14 -23.58
CA PHE A 95 -1.86 24.33 -23.40
C PHE A 95 -1.46 24.45 -21.92
N ASP A 96 -2.21 25.22 -21.13
CA ASP A 96 -1.93 25.35 -19.69
C ASP A 96 -2.12 24.01 -18.95
N GLU A 97 -3.13 23.22 -19.34
CA GLU A 97 -3.35 21.88 -18.81
C GLU A 97 -2.21 20.92 -19.18
N ILE A 98 -1.77 20.91 -20.44
CA ILE A 98 -0.62 20.11 -20.91
C ILE A 98 0.65 20.48 -20.12
N GLN A 99 0.89 21.77 -19.89
CA GLN A 99 2.06 22.24 -19.16
C GLN A 99 2.05 21.77 -17.70
N LYS A 100 0.91 21.93 -17.02
CA LYS A 100 0.72 21.47 -15.63
C LYS A 100 0.85 19.96 -15.52
N ALA A 101 0.24 19.22 -16.45
CA ALA A 101 0.32 17.76 -16.49
C ALA A 101 1.76 17.28 -16.70
N TYR A 102 2.51 17.92 -17.59
CA TYR A 102 3.91 17.58 -17.82
C TYR A 102 4.78 17.82 -16.60
N GLU A 103 4.64 18.98 -15.95
CA GLU A 103 5.42 19.31 -14.75
C GLU A 103 5.20 18.30 -13.61
N LEU A 104 3.96 17.83 -13.47
CA LEU A 104 3.57 16.86 -12.48
C LEU A 104 4.13 15.46 -12.76
N LEU A 105 4.06 14.99 -14.01
CA LEU A 105 4.49 13.63 -14.37
C LEU A 105 6.01 13.49 -14.52
N LYS A 106 6.69 14.58 -14.89
CA LYS A 106 8.14 14.63 -15.08
C LYS A 106 8.89 14.43 -13.76
N ASP A 107 8.47 15.09 -12.68
CA ASP A 107 9.10 14.96 -11.38
C ASP A 107 8.59 13.68 -10.67
N PRO A 108 9.47 12.72 -10.32
CA PRO A 108 9.05 11.49 -9.65
C PRO A 108 8.35 11.77 -8.31
N ARG A 109 8.75 12.81 -7.56
CA ARG A 109 8.13 13.13 -6.27
C ARG A 109 6.71 13.64 -6.45
N LYS A 110 6.49 14.53 -7.42
CA LYS A 110 5.18 15.08 -7.76
C LYS A 110 4.24 14.00 -8.30
N ARG A 111 4.75 13.12 -9.16
CA ARG A 111 3.97 11.98 -9.68
C ARG A 111 3.55 11.00 -8.58
N ILE A 112 4.46 10.59 -7.70
CA ILE A 112 4.10 9.69 -6.58
C ILE A 112 3.07 10.37 -5.66
N ALA A 113 3.24 11.67 -5.38
CA ALA A 113 2.27 12.43 -4.60
C ALA A 113 0.89 12.46 -5.26
N TYR A 114 0.85 12.67 -6.59
CA TYR A 114 -0.39 12.63 -7.37
C TYR A 114 -1.06 11.27 -7.35
N LYS A 115 -0.30 10.20 -7.63
CA LYS A 115 -0.80 8.83 -7.61
C LYS A 115 -1.38 8.46 -6.24
N LYS A 116 -0.67 8.81 -5.15
CA LYS A 116 -1.19 8.62 -3.79
C LYS A 116 -2.48 9.42 -3.60
N TYR A 117 -2.50 10.68 -3.99
CA TYR A 117 -3.66 11.55 -3.85
C TYR A 117 -4.92 11.05 -4.60
N GLU A 118 -4.77 10.50 -5.81
CA GLU A 118 -5.90 9.94 -6.57
C GLU A 118 -6.43 8.63 -6.00
N HIS A 119 -5.57 7.79 -5.43
CA HIS A 119 -5.92 6.44 -5.00
C HIS A 119 -6.09 6.27 -3.49
N THR A 120 -5.90 7.31 -2.68
CA THR A 120 -6.12 7.22 -1.24
C THR A 120 -7.59 7.06 -0.92
N THR A 121 -7.92 5.94 -0.31
CA THR A 121 -9.24 5.64 0.25
C THR A 121 -9.19 5.70 1.77
N TRP A 122 -10.35 5.85 2.43
CA TRP A 122 -10.41 5.87 3.90
C TRP A 122 -9.91 4.55 4.52
N GLU A 123 -10.00 3.44 3.77
CA GLU A 123 -9.55 2.10 4.19
C GLU A 123 -8.02 2.00 4.31
N ASP A 124 -7.28 2.86 3.61
CA ASP A 124 -5.82 2.90 3.66
C ASP A 124 -5.30 3.48 4.99
N TYR A 125 -6.14 4.25 5.71
CA TYR A 125 -5.78 4.81 7.00
C TYR A 125 -5.82 3.74 8.09
N LYS A 126 -4.65 3.41 8.63
CA LYS A 126 -4.50 2.49 9.76
C LYS A 126 -4.09 3.27 11.01
N PRO A 127 -4.97 3.36 12.04
CA PRO A 127 -4.65 4.00 13.31
C PRO A 127 -3.36 3.42 13.91
N GLY A 128 -2.44 4.28 14.35
CA GLY A 128 -1.17 3.87 14.96
C GLY A 128 -0.11 3.30 14.02
N LYS A 129 -0.44 3.02 12.75
CA LYS A 129 0.50 2.54 11.73
C LYS A 129 0.81 3.58 10.65
N THR A 130 -0.09 4.54 10.45
CA THR A 130 0.07 5.61 9.46
C THR A 130 0.89 6.75 10.07
N SER A 131 1.96 7.17 9.41
CA SER A 131 2.76 8.32 9.88
C SER A 131 1.92 9.60 9.90
N SER A 132 2.21 10.53 10.81
CA SER A 132 1.45 11.79 10.93
C SER A 132 1.45 12.61 9.64
N PHE A 133 2.55 12.60 8.89
CA PHE A 133 2.65 13.29 7.60
C PHE A 133 1.78 12.62 6.52
N GLU A 134 1.75 11.28 6.49
CA GLU A 134 0.91 10.55 5.54
C GLU A 134 -0.57 10.69 5.86
N ALA A 135 -0.93 10.67 7.14
CA ALA A 135 -2.29 10.96 7.61
C ALA A 135 -2.74 12.38 7.21
N TYR A 136 -1.87 13.39 7.38
CA TYR A 136 -2.16 14.76 6.93
C TYR A 136 -2.37 14.85 5.41
N ARG A 137 -1.53 14.15 4.64
CA ARG A 137 -1.64 14.12 3.18
C ARG A 137 -2.94 13.43 2.73
N MET A 138 -3.30 12.30 3.35
CA MET A 138 -4.56 11.59 3.10
C MET A 138 -5.78 12.44 3.46
N ALA A 139 -5.77 13.11 4.61
CA ALA A 139 -6.85 14.00 5.03
C ALA A 139 -7.06 15.16 4.04
N ASN A 140 -5.98 15.76 3.54
CA ASN A 140 -6.07 16.79 2.50
C ASN A 140 -6.57 16.27 1.15
N ALA A 141 -6.23 15.02 0.79
CA ALA A 141 -6.75 14.38 -0.41
C ALA A 141 -8.26 14.19 -0.33
N HIS A 142 -8.74 13.59 0.78
CA HIS A 142 -10.16 13.41 1.03
C HIS A 142 -10.92 14.74 1.08
N ARG A 143 -10.40 15.76 1.76
CA ARG A 143 -11.05 17.07 1.85
C ARG A 143 -11.31 17.69 0.48
N ARG A 144 -10.38 17.54 -0.46
CA ARG A 144 -10.54 18.06 -1.81
C ARG A 144 -11.45 17.17 -2.65
N GLN A 145 -11.36 15.85 -2.54
CA GLN A 145 -12.24 14.93 -3.27
C GLN A 145 -13.70 15.16 -2.90
N TYR A 146 -13.98 15.24 -1.59
CA TYR A 146 -15.30 15.56 -1.04
C TYR A 146 -15.53 17.07 -0.88
N SER A 147 -14.86 17.90 -1.67
CA SER A 147 -15.19 19.34 -1.73
C SER A 147 -16.51 19.54 -2.46
N TYR A 148 -17.29 20.55 -2.08
CA TYR A 148 -18.57 20.89 -2.72
C TYR A 148 -18.47 21.03 -4.24
N GLU A 149 -17.38 21.62 -4.74
CA GLU A 149 -17.14 21.81 -6.17
C GLU A 149 -16.89 20.50 -6.95
N ASN A 150 -16.44 19.47 -6.25
CA ASN A 150 -16.03 18.20 -6.85
C ASN A 150 -17.12 17.14 -6.71
N ASP A 151 -17.80 17.09 -5.57
CA ASP A 151 -18.90 16.17 -5.33
C ASP A 151 -20.11 16.88 -4.70
N PRO A 152 -20.89 17.64 -5.50
CA PRO A 152 -22.07 18.31 -5.00
C PRO A 152 -23.13 17.30 -4.53
N LYS A 153 -23.17 16.09 -5.12
CA LYS A 153 -24.13 15.05 -4.72
C LYS A 153 -23.90 14.60 -3.28
N PHE A 154 -22.64 14.48 -2.87
CA PHE A 154 -22.28 14.18 -1.47
C PHE A 154 -22.80 15.24 -0.50
N TRP A 155 -22.65 16.52 -0.84
CA TRP A 155 -23.11 17.61 0.04
C TRP A 155 -24.62 17.83 0.03
N HIS A 156 -25.29 17.47 -1.07
CA HIS A 156 -26.74 17.47 -1.15
C HIS A 156 -27.39 16.22 -0.54
N ALA A 157 -26.59 15.21 -0.16
CA ALA A 157 -27.09 14.00 0.49
C ALA A 157 -27.42 14.25 1.96
N ALA A 158 -28.55 14.92 2.22
CA ALA A 158 -29.05 15.16 3.56
C ALA A 158 -29.82 13.96 4.12
N THR A 159 -30.53 13.21 3.26
CA THR A 159 -31.27 12.02 3.66
C THR A 159 -30.51 10.75 3.34
N TRP A 160 -30.88 9.65 4.02
CA TRP A 160 -30.35 8.32 3.71
C TRP A 160 -30.68 7.91 2.27
N GLU A 161 -31.82 8.34 1.73
CA GLU A 161 -32.22 8.07 0.35
C GLU A 161 -31.27 8.77 -0.63
N ASP A 162 -30.96 10.05 -0.42
CA ASP A 162 -30.01 10.79 -1.25
C ASP A 162 -28.61 10.17 -1.22
N TYR A 163 -28.17 9.72 -0.04
CA TYR A 163 -26.91 9.00 0.10
C TYR A 163 -26.94 7.66 -0.65
N TYR A 164 -28.06 6.94 -0.61
CA TYR A 164 -28.24 5.70 -1.34
C TYR A 164 -28.19 5.92 -2.86
N HIS A 165 -28.86 6.96 -3.35
CA HIS A 165 -28.81 7.39 -4.74
C HIS A 165 -27.39 7.76 -5.18
N MET A 166 -26.65 8.50 -4.35
CA MET A 166 -25.26 8.85 -4.61
C MET A 166 -24.37 7.60 -4.71
N LYS A 167 -24.49 6.68 -3.75
CA LYS A 167 -23.61 5.50 -3.65
C LYS A 167 -23.91 4.43 -4.70
N TRP A 168 -25.18 4.16 -4.98
CA TRP A 168 -25.60 3.03 -5.82
C TRP A 168 -26.18 3.44 -7.17
N GLY A 169 -26.39 4.74 -7.41
CA GLY A 169 -26.92 5.24 -8.68
C GLY A 169 -28.37 4.82 -8.97
N ARG A 170 -29.11 4.34 -7.96
CA ARG A 170 -30.48 3.84 -8.08
C ARG A 170 -31.30 4.22 -6.86
N SER A 171 -32.62 4.21 -6.98
CA SER A 171 -33.53 4.46 -5.86
C SER A 171 -33.42 3.38 -4.78
N PRO A 172 -33.60 3.76 -3.50
CA PRO A 172 -33.67 2.78 -2.43
C PRO A 172 -34.80 1.76 -2.69
N PRO A 173 -34.61 0.49 -2.29
CA PRO A 173 -35.66 -0.51 -2.43
C PRO A 173 -36.87 -0.08 -1.60
N THR A 174 -38.05 -0.10 -2.19
CA THR A 174 -39.30 0.18 -1.47
C THR A 174 -39.65 -0.98 -0.54
N ALA A 175 -40.49 -0.71 0.48
CA ALA A 175 -40.93 -1.74 1.42
C ALA A 175 -41.55 -2.95 0.70
N GLU A 176 -42.32 -2.72 -0.37
CA GLU A 176 -42.93 -3.77 -1.18
C GLU A 176 -41.91 -4.68 -1.88
N GLU A 177 -40.80 -4.11 -2.38
CA GLU A 177 -39.73 -4.89 -3.03
C GLU A 177 -38.94 -5.73 -2.02
N LEU A 178 -38.77 -5.23 -0.79
CA LEU A 178 -38.15 -5.97 0.31
C LEU A 178 -39.05 -7.12 0.78
N GLU A 179 -40.36 -6.89 0.92
CA GLU A 179 -41.29 -7.95 1.32
C GLU A 179 -41.36 -9.09 0.31
N LYS A 180 -41.34 -8.78 -0.99
CA LYS A 180 -41.27 -9.80 -2.05
C LYS A 180 -39.99 -10.64 -1.98
N ASN A 181 -38.88 -10.05 -1.53
CA ASN A 181 -37.57 -10.71 -1.50
C ASN A 181 -37.13 -11.17 -0.09
N LYS A 182 -37.97 -11.04 0.93
CA LYS A 182 -37.61 -11.25 2.35
C LYS A 182 -36.94 -12.61 2.61
N TRP A 183 -37.48 -13.67 2.01
CA TRP A 183 -36.93 -15.02 2.16
C TRP A 183 -35.57 -15.19 1.49
N LYS A 184 -35.38 -14.61 0.30
CA LYS A 184 -34.09 -14.65 -0.40
C LYS A 184 -33.01 -13.90 0.38
N ILE A 185 -33.35 -12.75 0.96
CA ILE A 185 -32.43 -11.98 1.82
C ILE A 185 -32.11 -12.78 3.07
N LEU A 186 -33.11 -13.36 3.73
CA LEU A 186 -32.93 -14.17 4.94
C LEU A 186 -31.98 -15.35 4.71
N TYR A 187 -32.20 -16.15 3.67
CA TYR A 187 -31.32 -17.29 3.38
C TYR A 187 -29.88 -16.86 3.08
N ARG A 188 -29.66 -15.73 2.42
CA ARG A 188 -28.31 -15.18 2.17
C ARG A 188 -27.63 -14.75 3.46
N VAL A 189 -28.36 -14.04 4.33
CA VAL A 189 -27.81 -13.59 5.63
C VAL A 189 -27.48 -14.79 6.51
N LEU A 190 -28.37 -15.78 6.58
CA LEU A 190 -28.15 -17.00 7.37
C LEU A 190 -26.98 -17.81 6.80
N GLY A 191 -26.85 -17.88 5.47
CA GLY A 191 -25.70 -18.51 4.80
C GLY A 191 -24.37 -17.81 5.09
N VAL A 192 -24.32 -16.48 5.12
CA VAL A 192 -23.10 -15.75 5.50
C VAL A 192 -22.80 -15.93 6.99
N ALA A 193 -23.81 -15.85 7.85
CA ALA A 193 -23.65 -16.05 9.28
C ALA A 193 -23.13 -17.46 9.62
N SER A 194 -23.64 -18.51 8.95
CA SER A 194 -23.16 -19.87 9.16
C SER A 194 -21.69 -20.03 8.76
N VAL A 195 -21.27 -19.44 7.64
CA VAL A 195 -19.86 -19.46 7.21
C VAL A 195 -18.97 -18.77 8.24
N VAL A 196 -19.36 -17.61 8.77
CA VAL A 196 -18.59 -16.89 9.79
C VAL A 196 -18.46 -17.70 11.07
N VAL A 197 -19.54 -18.33 11.53
CA VAL A 197 -19.51 -19.18 12.73
C VAL A 197 -18.60 -20.38 12.54
N VAL A 198 -18.66 -21.06 11.38
CA VAL A 198 -17.77 -22.19 11.07
C VAL A 198 -16.30 -21.75 11.08
N LEU A 199 -15.97 -20.60 10.48
CA LEU A 199 -14.60 -20.07 10.50
C LEU A 199 -14.13 -19.74 11.92
N GLN A 200 -14.99 -19.16 12.76
CA GLN A 200 -14.66 -18.90 14.17
C GLN A 200 -14.41 -20.18 14.96
N ILE A 201 -15.21 -21.23 14.72
CA ILE A 201 -15.03 -22.54 15.37
C ILE A 201 -13.70 -23.16 14.93
N MET A 202 -13.37 -23.14 13.64
CA MET A 202 -12.08 -23.66 13.14
C MET A 202 -10.90 -22.93 13.79
N LEU A 203 -10.91 -21.60 13.81
CA LEU A 203 -9.88 -20.80 14.46
C LEU A 203 -9.79 -21.07 15.98
N ALA A 204 -10.91 -21.32 16.64
CA ALA A 204 -10.95 -21.66 18.05
C ALA A 204 -10.35 -23.04 18.33
N ILE A 205 -10.63 -24.03 17.47
CA ILE A 205 -10.07 -25.39 17.59
C ILE A 205 -8.54 -25.34 17.40
N GLU A 206 -8.06 -24.71 16.33
CA GLU A 206 -6.61 -24.58 16.07
C GLU A 206 -5.87 -23.93 17.24
N ARG A 207 -6.42 -22.84 17.77
CA ARG A 207 -5.85 -22.13 18.93
C ARG A 207 -5.87 -23.00 20.20
N THR A 208 -6.91 -23.80 20.39
CA THR A 208 -7.04 -24.70 21.54
C THR A 208 -6.04 -25.85 21.44
N ASP A 209 -5.87 -26.44 20.26
CA ASP A 209 -4.88 -27.50 20.02
C ASP A 209 -3.45 -27.01 20.23
N GLU A 210 -3.14 -25.80 19.74
CA GLU A 210 -1.84 -25.17 19.97
C GLU A 210 -1.59 -24.93 21.46
N PHE A 211 -2.58 -24.41 22.19
CA PHE A 211 -2.50 -24.20 23.63
C PHE A 211 -2.30 -25.51 24.40
N ASN A 212 -3.08 -26.55 24.07
CA ASN A 212 -2.95 -27.88 24.68
C ASN A 212 -1.58 -28.50 24.40
N ARG A 213 -1.06 -28.36 23.18
CA ARG A 213 0.29 -28.82 22.81
C ARG A 213 1.37 -28.09 23.61
N GLN A 214 1.30 -26.76 23.70
CA GLN A 214 2.25 -25.96 24.48
C GLN A 214 2.20 -26.35 25.96
N THR A 215 1.01 -26.52 26.52
CA THR A 215 0.82 -26.95 27.91
C THR A 215 1.42 -28.34 28.15
N ARG A 216 1.17 -29.30 27.25
CA ARG A 216 1.75 -30.65 27.34
C ARG A 216 3.26 -30.63 27.26
N LEU A 217 3.84 -29.83 26.37
CA LEU A 217 5.30 -29.66 26.27
C LEU A 217 5.88 -29.04 27.54
N MET A 218 5.21 -28.05 28.13
CA MET A 218 5.62 -27.43 29.38
C MET A 218 5.60 -28.45 30.53
N ASN A 219 4.53 -29.26 30.64
CA ASN A 219 4.43 -30.30 31.66
C ASN A 219 5.53 -31.35 31.49
N LEU A 220 5.79 -31.81 30.27
CA LEU A 220 6.86 -32.77 29.99
C LEU A 220 8.26 -32.20 30.34
N ARG A 221 8.50 -30.91 30.06
CA ARG A 221 9.74 -30.25 30.47
C ARG A 221 9.85 -30.13 31.98
N ALA A 222 8.78 -29.71 32.65
CA ALA A 222 8.75 -29.62 34.11
C ALA A 222 9.01 -31.00 34.76
N ASP A 223 8.41 -32.07 34.22
CA ASP A 223 8.65 -33.44 34.69
C ASP A 223 10.10 -33.88 34.48
N ALA A 224 10.70 -33.55 33.33
CA ALA A 224 12.09 -33.83 33.03
C ALA A 224 13.03 -33.06 33.99
N ASP A 225 12.82 -31.76 34.15
CA ASP A 225 13.60 -30.91 35.07
C ASP A 225 13.48 -31.41 36.52
N LEU A 226 12.28 -31.84 36.92
CA LEU A 226 12.02 -32.38 38.25
C LEU A 226 12.72 -33.73 38.44
N ARG A 227 12.70 -34.61 37.42
CA ARG A 227 13.46 -35.86 37.43
C ARG A 227 14.97 -35.62 37.51
N ASP A 228 15.47 -34.67 36.74
CA ASP A 228 16.89 -34.28 36.76
C ASP A 228 17.27 -33.70 38.12
N SER A 229 16.39 -32.91 38.76
CA SER A 229 16.62 -32.41 40.11
C SER A 229 16.75 -33.54 41.14
N TYR A 230 15.93 -34.59 41.06
CA TYR A 230 16.03 -35.76 41.95
C TYR A 230 17.30 -36.59 41.71
N ASN A 231 17.71 -36.70 40.45
CA ASN A 231 18.95 -37.35 40.04
C ASN A 231 20.16 -36.41 40.11
N ASN A 232 19.96 -35.19 40.61
CA ASN A 232 20.99 -34.20 40.80
C ASN A 232 21.77 -33.87 39.51
N PHE A 233 21.08 -33.84 38.37
CA PHE A 233 21.63 -33.67 37.02
C PHE A 233 22.76 -34.65 36.70
N GLU A 234 22.66 -35.88 37.20
CA GLU A 234 23.68 -36.94 37.05
C GLU A 234 25.06 -36.60 37.68
N GLU A 235 25.18 -35.47 38.39
CA GLU A 235 26.43 -35.09 39.07
C GLU A 235 26.71 -35.96 40.31
N GLY A 236 25.79 -36.87 40.65
CA GLY A 236 25.93 -37.84 41.73
C GLY A 236 25.77 -37.23 43.13
N ARG A 237 25.68 -38.10 44.16
CA ARG A 237 25.30 -37.72 45.53
C ARG A 237 26.46 -37.69 46.53
N SER A 238 27.67 -38.09 46.11
CA SER A 238 28.83 -38.21 46.99
C SER A 238 29.31 -36.85 47.50
N GLN A 239 30.01 -36.84 48.64
CA GLN A 239 30.54 -35.60 49.23
C GLN A 239 31.53 -34.89 48.29
N PHE A 240 32.34 -35.65 47.56
CA PHE A 240 33.27 -35.13 46.55
C PHE A 240 32.54 -34.44 45.39
N GLN A 241 31.51 -35.07 44.86
CA GLN A 241 30.69 -34.51 43.78
C GLN A 241 29.97 -33.23 44.20
N ARG A 242 29.43 -33.19 45.43
CA ARG A 242 28.82 -31.97 45.99
C ARG A 242 29.82 -30.82 46.09
N LEU A 243 31.06 -31.10 46.52
CA LEU A 243 32.14 -30.11 46.59
C LEU A 243 32.49 -29.60 45.19
N ARG A 244 32.71 -30.51 44.22
CA ARG A 244 32.95 -30.15 42.81
C ARG A 244 31.85 -29.27 42.26
N ARG A 245 30.59 -29.62 42.49
CA ARG A 245 29.44 -28.83 42.08
C ARG A 245 29.43 -27.45 42.71
N PHE A 246 29.65 -27.35 44.02
CA PHE A 246 29.70 -26.06 44.72
C PHE A 246 30.74 -25.13 44.08
N LEU A 247 31.93 -25.65 43.77
CA LEU A 247 32.97 -24.89 43.07
C LEU A 247 32.52 -24.46 41.66
N LEU A 248 31.91 -25.37 40.89
CA LEU A 248 31.36 -25.04 39.55
C LEU A 248 30.28 -23.95 39.59
N TYR A 249 29.33 -24.02 40.53
CA TYR A 249 28.28 -22.99 40.71
C TYR A 249 28.84 -21.68 41.26
N ARG A 250 29.85 -21.73 42.14
CA ARG A 250 30.55 -20.53 42.60
C ARG A 250 31.25 -19.83 41.44
N ARG A 251 31.91 -20.60 40.57
CA ARG A 251 32.59 -20.08 39.37
C ARG A 251 31.62 -19.47 38.36
N SER A 252 30.46 -20.08 38.16
CA SER A 252 29.48 -19.56 37.20
C SER A 252 28.90 -18.20 37.58
N GLY A 253 28.93 -17.82 38.87
CA GLY A 253 28.48 -16.52 39.36
C GLY A 253 29.56 -15.43 39.46
N LEU A 254 30.84 -15.74 39.22
CA LEU A 254 31.95 -14.79 39.33
C LEU A 254 32.26 -14.11 37.99
N ALA A 255 32.53 -12.79 38.04
CA ALA A 255 33.07 -12.06 36.90
C ALA A 255 34.51 -12.53 36.64
N GLY A 256 34.71 -13.40 35.64
CA GLY A 256 35.99 -14.06 35.36
C GLY A 256 35.94 -15.58 35.30
N ARG A 257 34.77 -16.21 35.03
CA ARG A 257 34.56 -17.67 35.08
C ARG A 257 35.55 -18.54 34.30
N ASP A 258 36.25 -17.97 33.33
CA ASP A 258 37.15 -18.68 32.43
C ASP A 258 38.63 -18.51 32.76
N ASP A 259 38.96 -17.73 33.79
CA ASP A 259 40.33 -17.50 34.25
C ASP A 259 41.01 -18.81 34.70
N GLU A 260 42.17 -19.11 34.13
CA GLU A 260 42.87 -20.38 34.37
C GLU A 260 43.37 -20.52 35.81
N GLY A 261 43.71 -19.41 36.48
CA GLY A 261 44.13 -19.42 37.89
C GLY A 261 43.05 -19.99 38.81
N SER A 262 41.81 -19.52 38.67
CA SER A 262 40.68 -20.02 39.44
C SER A 262 40.41 -21.52 39.24
N LYS A 263 40.57 -22.02 38.00
CA LYS A 263 40.40 -23.45 37.66
C LYS A 263 41.48 -24.32 38.30
N GLN A 264 42.71 -23.82 38.37
CA GLN A 264 43.83 -24.53 39.01
C GLN A 264 43.63 -24.62 40.52
N GLU A 265 43.27 -23.52 41.18
CA GLU A 265 42.95 -23.49 42.62
C GLU A 265 41.81 -24.47 42.97
N GLU A 266 40.74 -24.50 42.18
CA GLU A 266 39.63 -25.42 42.37
C GLU A 266 40.05 -26.90 42.24
N ASN A 267 40.88 -27.22 41.24
CA ASN A 267 41.41 -28.58 41.05
C ASN A 267 42.35 -28.99 42.20
N GLU A 268 43.15 -28.06 42.72
CA GLU A 268 43.95 -28.30 43.92
C GLU A 268 43.08 -28.62 45.14
N ILE A 269 41.99 -27.89 45.34
CA ILE A 269 41.06 -28.16 46.46
C ILE A 269 40.45 -29.57 46.32
N LEU A 270 40.04 -29.96 45.11
CA LEU A 270 39.48 -31.29 44.85
C LEU A 270 40.50 -32.42 45.07
N THR A 271 41.73 -32.23 44.59
CA THR A 271 42.80 -33.23 44.74
C THR A 271 43.23 -33.40 46.19
N ARG A 272 43.40 -32.30 46.95
CA ARG A 272 43.69 -32.35 48.40
C ARG A 272 42.57 -33.05 49.17
N PHE A 273 41.31 -32.75 48.85
CA PHE A 273 40.18 -33.44 49.46
C PHE A 273 40.21 -34.94 49.17
N ALA A 274 40.46 -35.33 47.92
CA ALA A 274 40.55 -36.74 47.53
C ALA A 274 41.69 -37.47 48.28
N GLN A 275 42.88 -36.86 48.37
CA GLN A 275 44.02 -37.39 49.12
C GLN A 275 43.68 -37.58 50.61
N SER A 276 43.08 -36.55 51.24
CA SER A 276 42.68 -36.64 52.66
C SER A 276 41.70 -37.77 52.95
N LYS A 277 40.83 -38.09 51.99
CA LYS A 277 39.88 -39.19 52.10
C LYS A 277 40.56 -40.54 51.92
N VAL A 278 41.48 -40.67 50.97
CA VAL A 278 42.27 -41.90 50.78
C VAL A 278 43.11 -42.21 52.02
N ASP A 279 43.75 -41.20 52.61
CA ASP A 279 44.58 -41.36 53.80
C ASP A 279 43.76 -41.66 55.07
N GLN A 280 42.47 -41.29 55.13
CA GLN A 280 41.55 -41.73 56.19
C GLN A 280 41.22 -43.23 56.16
N PHE A 281 41.44 -43.91 55.04
CA PHE A 281 41.16 -45.34 54.86
C PHE A 281 42.42 -46.22 54.84
N LYS A 282 43.60 -45.64 55.03
CA LYS A 282 44.86 -46.36 55.29
C LYS A 282 45.07 -46.53 56.80
#